data_AF-A0A6N3UMU5-F1
#
_entry.id   AF-A0A6N3UMU5-F1
#
_cell.length_a   1.000
_cell.length_b   1.000
_cell.length_c   1.000
_cell.angle_alpha   90.00
_cell.angle_beta   90.00
_cell.angle_gamma   90.00
#
_symmetry.space_group_name_H-M   'P 1'
#
loop_
_entity.id
_entity.type
_entity.pdbx_description
1 polymer ?
#
loop_
_entity_poly.entity_id
_entity_poly.type
_entity_poly.pdbx_seq_one_letter_code
_entity_poly.pdbx_strand_id
1 'polypeptide(L)'
;MNCREGCGACCIAPSISTPIPGMPEGKPAGERCLHLSVDNLCDLFGRPERPDVCGSFKADIEVCGSTREEAINLIGWWEQVTAA
;
A
#
# COMPACT_ATOMS: atom_id res chain seq x y z
N MET A 1 -6.98 11.70 7.02
CA MET A 1 -5.87 12.65 6.74
C MET A 1 -5.60 12.69 5.24
N ASN A 2 -4.80 13.62 4.71
CA ASN A 2 -4.39 13.54 3.31
C ASN A 2 -3.29 12.49 3.13
N CYS A 3 -3.30 11.77 2.00
CA CYS A 3 -2.22 10.86 1.64
C CYS A 3 -0.90 11.63 1.57
N ARG A 4 0.16 11.09 2.17
CA ARG A 4 1.52 11.65 2.07
C ARG A 4 2.20 11.07 0.83
N GLU A 5 2.34 11.87 -0.21
CA GLU A 5 3.13 11.51 -1.40
C GLU A 5 4.55 11.11 -0.98
N GLY A 6 5.12 10.09 -1.63
CA GLY A 6 6.42 9.52 -1.25
C GLY A 6 6.43 8.64 0.01
N CYS A 7 5.28 8.44 0.68
CA CYS A 7 5.20 7.56 1.85
C CYS A 7 5.34 6.07 1.48
N GLY A 8 4.74 5.61 0.38
CA GLY A 8 4.84 4.24 -0.12
C GLY A 8 4.33 3.10 0.80
N ALA A 9 3.87 3.39 2.02
CA ALA A 9 3.54 2.37 3.01
C ALA A 9 2.42 1.41 2.54
N CYS A 10 1.37 1.92 1.90
CA CYS A 10 0.29 1.09 1.33
C CYS A 10 0.75 0.18 0.18
N CYS A 11 1.91 0.47 -0.44
CA CYS A 11 2.51 -0.37 -1.48
C CYS A 11 3.57 -1.34 -0.93
N ILE A 12 3.90 -1.28 0.37
CA ILE A 12 4.93 -2.11 1.01
C ILE A 12 4.28 -3.01 2.06
N ALA A 13 3.60 -2.42 3.04
CA ALA A 13 3.19 -3.11 4.26
C ALA A 13 2.06 -4.14 4.07
N PRO A 14 0.90 -3.82 3.48
CA PRO A 14 -0.24 -4.74 3.46
C PRO A 14 -0.05 -5.81 2.39
N SER A 15 -0.72 -6.97 2.53
CA SER A 15 -0.89 -7.86 1.39
C SER A 15 -1.96 -7.32 0.43
N ILE A 16 -1.86 -7.71 -0.83
CA ILE A 16 -2.86 -7.45 -1.87
C ILE A 16 -3.16 -8.79 -2.51
N SER A 17 -4.36 -9.32 -2.31
CA SER A 17 -4.77 -10.62 -2.85
C SER A 17 -5.35 -10.55 -4.27
N THR A 18 -5.58 -9.34 -4.79
CA THR A 18 -6.06 -9.13 -6.15
C THR A 18 -4.89 -8.90 -7.12
N PRO A 19 -5.04 -9.29 -8.40
CA PRO A 19 -3.99 -9.10 -9.39
C PRO A 19 -3.56 -7.65 -9.54
N ILE A 20 -2.26 -7.43 -9.70
CA ILE A 20 -1.65 -6.16 -10.08
C ILE A 20 -0.96 -6.39 -11.43
N PRO A 21 -0.90 -5.40 -12.35
CA PRO A 21 -0.14 -5.58 -13.59
C PRO A 21 1.28 -6.11 -13.32
N GLY A 22 1.68 -7.24 -13.91
CA GLY A 22 2.99 -7.86 -13.63
C GLY A 22 3.12 -8.60 -12.29
N MET A 23 2.08 -8.63 -11.45
CA MET A 23 1.99 -9.45 -10.23
C MET A 23 0.61 -10.17 -10.19
N PRO A 24 0.43 -11.27 -10.96
CA PRO A 24 -0.87 -11.91 -11.15
C PRO A 24 -1.47 -12.50 -9.86
N GLU A 25 -0.63 -13.00 -8.96
CA GLU A 25 -1.05 -13.53 -7.64
C GLU A 25 -1.18 -12.43 -6.57
N GLY A 26 -1.11 -11.16 -6.98
CA GLY A 26 -1.10 -10.02 -6.07
C GLY A 26 0.27 -9.77 -5.45
N LYS A 27 0.30 -9.20 -4.24
CA LYS A 27 1.50 -8.76 -3.53
C LYS A 27 1.50 -9.30 -2.10
N PRO A 28 2.54 -10.04 -1.67
CA PRO A 28 2.69 -10.42 -0.27
C PRO A 28 2.81 -9.22 0.68
N ALA A 29 2.44 -9.41 1.95
CA ALA A 29 2.66 -8.43 3.00
C ALA A 29 4.16 -8.18 3.20
N GLY A 30 4.54 -6.93 3.46
CA GLY A 30 5.94 -6.51 3.62
C GLY A 30 6.76 -6.47 2.33
N GLU A 31 6.27 -7.02 1.21
CA GLU A 31 6.95 -6.96 -0.08
C GLU A 31 6.70 -5.63 -0.78
N ARG A 32 7.75 -5.08 -1.39
CA ARG A 32 7.68 -3.84 -2.17
C ARG A 32 6.97 -4.11 -3.51
N CYS A 33 5.88 -3.41 -3.76
CA CYS A 33 5.16 -3.49 -5.05
C CYS A 33 6.06 -3.13 -6.24
N LEU A 34 5.94 -3.88 -7.34
CA LEU A 34 6.66 -3.65 -8.59
C LEU A 34 6.49 -2.22 -9.15
N HIS A 35 5.32 -1.60 -8.93
CA HIS A 35 4.97 -0.26 -9.41
C HIS A 35 5.31 0.86 -8.42
N LEU A 36 6.06 0.58 -7.36
CA LEU A 36 6.50 1.60 -6.42
C LEU A 36 7.87 2.12 -6.85
N SER A 37 7.88 3.31 -7.47
CA SER A 37 9.08 3.99 -7.98
C SER A 37 10.13 4.19 -6.90
N VAL A 38 11.37 4.51 -7.28
CA VAL A 38 12.47 4.77 -6.33
C VAL A 38 12.15 5.90 -5.34
N ASP A 39 11.34 6.88 -5.77
CA ASP A 39 10.87 8.00 -4.95
C ASP A 39 9.62 7.64 -4.11
N ASN A 40 9.20 6.38 -4.14
CA ASN A 40 8.02 5.86 -3.45
C ASN A 40 6.70 6.49 -3.92
N LEU A 41 6.61 6.77 -5.22
CA LEU A 41 5.38 7.13 -5.90
C LEU A 41 4.82 5.88 -6.60
N CYS A 42 3.51 5.70 -6.55
CA CYS A 42 2.87 4.57 -7.24
C CYS A 42 2.66 4.94 -8.71
N ASP A 43 3.30 4.20 -9.62
CA ASP A 43 3.26 4.50 -11.06
C ASP A 43 1.86 4.29 -11.66
N LEU A 44 1.00 3.51 -10.99
CA LEU A 44 -0.40 3.29 -11.36
C LEU A 44 -1.36 4.33 -10.76
N PHE A 45 -0.89 5.30 -9.97
CA PHE A 45 -1.78 6.27 -9.33
C PHE A 45 -2.63 7.03 -10.37
N GLY A 46 -3.97 7.00 -10.22
CA GLY A 46 -4.91 7.64 -11.14
C GLY A 46 -5.14 6.90 -12.46
N ARG A 47 -4.51 5.75 -12.67
CA ARG A 47 -4.66 4.96 -13.90
C ARG A 47 -5.74 3.89 -13.75
N PRO A 48 -6.43 3.51 -14.85
CA PRO A 48 -7.46 2.47 -14.82
C PRO A 48 -6.92 1.08 -14.50
N GLU A 49 -5.62 0.83 -14.70
CA GLU A 49 -4.97 -0.44 -14.37
C GLU A 49 -4.64 -0.59 -12.88
N ARG A 50 -4.85 0.46 -12.06
CA ARG A 50 -4.63 0.40 -10.62
C ARG A 50 -5.70 -0.50 -9.98
N PRO A 51 -5.31 -1.51 -9.18
CA PRO A 51 -6.28 -2.38 -8.52
C PRO A 51 -7.28 -1.58 -7.68
N ASP A 52 -8.56 -1.97 -7.71
CA ASP A 52 -9.64 -1.27 -7.00
C ASP A 52 -9.37 -1.13 -5.50
N VAL A 53 -8.77 -2.15 -4.87
CA VAL A 53 -8.38 -2.12 -3.46
C VAL A 53 -7.34 -1.01 -3.18
N CYS A 54 -6.39 -0.80 -4.10
CA CYS A 54 -5.40 0.26 -4.00
C CYS A 54 -6.01 1.64 -4.21
N GLY A 55 -7.01 1.76 -5.09
CA GLY A 55 -7.75 3.00 -5.35
C GLY A 55 -8.75 3.36 -4.24
N SER A 56 -9.27 2.35 -3.55
CA SER A 56 -10.25 2.49 -2.46
C SER A 56 -9.60 2.82 -1.12
N PHE A 57 -8.28 2.62 -0.98
CA PHE A 57 -7.53 2.96 0.23
C PHE A 57 -7.58 4.46 0.51
N LYS A 58 -8.15 4.83 1.67
CA LYS A 58 -8.20 6.22 2.15
C LYS A 58 -7.23 6.39 3.31
N ALA A 59 -6.37 7.41 3.21
CA ALA A 59 -5.40 7.71 4.26
C ALA A 59 -6.11 8.16 5.55
N ASP A 60 -5.88 7.43 6.63
CA ASP A 60 -6.37 7.75 7.96
C ASP A 60 -5.21 7.82 8.96
N ILE A 61 -5.34 8.66 10.00
CA ILE A 61 -4.31 8.82 11.02
C ILE A 61 -4.11 7.54 11.83
N GLU A 62 -5.18 6.77 12.07
CA GLU A 62 -5.12 5.50 12.82
C GLU A 62 -4.43 4.38 12.03
N VAL A 63 -4.41 4.51 10.70
CA VAL A 63 -3.78 3.53 9.80
C VAL A 63 -2.38 3.97 9.37
N CYS A 64 -2.18 5.26 9.12
CA CYS A 64 -0.97 5.80 8.52
C CYS A 64 -0.04 6.52 9.51
N GLY A 65 -0.49 6.81 10.73
CA GLY A 65 0.27 7.59 11.71
C GLY A 65 0.72 8.96 11.17
N SER A 66 1.74 9.53 11.79
CA SER A 66 2.34 10.82 11.44
C SER A 66 3.59 10.68 10.56
N THR A 67 4.29 9.55 10.63
CA THR A 67 5.53 9.30 9.85
C THR A 67 5.39 8.14 8.87
N ARG A 68 6.33 8.02 7.93
CA ARG A 68 6.40 6.87 7.02
C ARG A 68 6.60 5.57 7.79
N GLU A 69 7.51 5.60 8.76
CA GLU A 69 7.87 4.46 9.60
C GLU A 69 6.66 3.99 10.40
N GLU A 70 5.89 4.93 10.97
CA GLU A 70 4.64 4.62 11.64
C GLU A 70 3.61 4.01 10.67
N ALA A 71 3.46 4.54 9.46
CA ALA A 71 2.55 3.96 8.47
C ALA A 71 2.89 2.51 8.14
N ILE A 72 4.17 2.21 7.93
CA ILE A 72 4.63 0.84 7.63
C ILE A 72 4.35 -0.08 8.82
N ASN A 73 4.67 0.37 10.04
CA ASN A 73 4.46 -0.41 11.25
C ASN A 73 2.98 -0.65 11.55
N LEU A 74 2.15 0.38 11.45
CA LEU A 74 0.71 0.29 11.74
C LEU A 74 0.01 -0.59 10.71
N ILE A 75 0.23 -0.37 9.42
CA ILE A 75 -0.38 -1.21 8.38
C ILE A 75 0.09 -2.66 8.50
N GLY A 76 1.38 -2.88 8.77
CA GLY A 76 1.92 -4.22 9.00
C GLY A 76 1.34 -4.89 10.25
N TRP A 77 1.08 -4.14 11.31
CA TRP A 77 0.38 -4.63 12.50
C TRP A 77 -1.06 -5.00 12.18
N TRP A 78 -1.81 -4.14 11.49
CA TRP A 78 -3.18 -4.39 11.04
C TRP A 78 -3.27 -5.66 10.20
N GLU A 79 -2.34 -5.84 9.26
CA GLU A 79 -2.23 -7.06 8.46
C GLU A 79 -2.14 -8.30 9.37
N GLN A 80 -1.24 -8.30 10.37
CA GLN A 80 -1.05 -9.45 11.25
C GLN A 80 -2.28 -9.74 12.14
N VAL A 81 -2.98 -8.71 12.61
CA VAL A 81 -4.10 -8.90 13.54
C VAL A 81 -5.45 -9.12 12.84
N THR A 82 -5.53 -8.87 11.53
CA THR A 82 -6.75 -9.06 10.73
C THR A 82 -6.63 -10.09 9.62
N ALA A 83 -5.42 -10.57 9.31
CA ALA A 83 -5.24 -11.70 8.41
C ALA A 83 -5.92 -12.94 8.99
N ALA A 84 -6.88 -13.48 8.23
CA ALA A 84 -7.64 -14.68 8.56
C ALA A 84 -6.96 -15.94 8.01
#